data_AF-A0A1N7R5N5-F1
#
_entry.id   AF-A0A1N7R5N5-F1
#
_cell.length_a   1.000
_cell.length_b   1.000
_cell.length_c   1.000
_cell.angle_alpha   90.00
_cell.angle_beta   90.00
_cell.angle_gamma   90.00
#
_symmetry.space_group_name_H-M   'P 1'
#
loop_
_entity.id
_entity.type
_entity.pdbx_description
1 polymer ?
#
loop_
_entity_poly.entity_id
_entity_poly.type
_entity_poly.pdbx_seq_one_letter_code
_entity_poly.pdbx_strand_id
1 'polypeptide(L)' 'MIVEVFQRADGKWGFRGIALLGVQEDPGAYPTREDAAAAARVAYPGESISEVDASIDTPPQPHSD' A
#
# COMPACT_ATOMS: atom_id res chain seq x y z
N MET A 1 -4.48 -11.88 -5.72
CA MET A 1 -4.07 -11.27 -4.44
C MET A 1 -4.20 -9.75 -4.57
N ILE A 2 -4.21 -8.95 -3.50
CA ILE A 2 -4.16 -7.49 -3.62
C ILE A 2 -2.80 -7.03 -3.11
N VAL A 3 -2.12 -6.15 -3.83
CA VAL A 3 -0.88 -5.53 -3.36
C VAL A 3 -1.13 -4.04 -3.19
N GLU A 4 -0.92 -3.52 -1.98
CA GLU A 4 -1.09 -2.11 -1.65
C GLU A 4 0.26 -1.43 -1.49
N VAL A 5 0.53 -0.39 -2.27
CA VAL A 5 1.66 0.54 -2.07
C VAL A 5 1.19 1.70 -1.20
N PHE A 6 1.94 2.03 -0.14
CA PHE A 6 1.55 3.06 0.84
C PHE A 6 2.75 3.87 1.34
N GLN A 7 2.51 5.09 1.82
CA GLN A 7 3.51 5.91 2.49
C GLN A 7 3.53 5.61 4.00
N ARG A 8 4.73 5.43 4.55
CA ARG A 8 5.00 5.18 5.97
C ARG A 8 5.11 6.51 6.73
N ALA A 9 4.95 6.47 8.05
CA ALA A 9 5.09 7.64 8.91
C ALA A 9 6.48 8.31 8.88
N ASP A 10 7.53 7.58 8.44
CA ASP A 10 8.88 8.14 8.21
C ASP A 10 9.05 8.77 6.81
N GLY A 11 7.96 8.99 6.08
CA GLY A 11 7.93 9.64 4.75
C GLY A 11 8.36 8.74 3.59
N LYS A 12 8.92 7.56 3.89
CA LYS A 12 9.30 6.54 2.90
C LYS A 12 8.09 5.72 2.44
N TRP A 13 8.26 5.01 1.34
CA TRP A 13 7.22 4.15 0.77
C TRP A 13 7.49 2.68 1.08
N GLY A 14 6.43 1.90 1.16
CA GLY A 14 6.46 0.45 1.32
C GLY A 14 5.29 -0.19 0.58
N PHE A 15 5.21 -1.52 0.58
CA PHE A 15 4.05 -2.24 0.08
C PHE A 15 3.66 -3.41 0.97
N ARG A 16 2.40 -3.83 0.89
CA ARG A 16 1.90 -5.02 1.58
C ARG A 16 1.02 -5.86 0.67
N GLY A 17 1.25 -7.17 0.68
CA GLY A 17 0.39 -8.15 0.02
C GLY A 17 -0.74 -8.58 0.94
N ILE A 18 -2.00 -8.38 0.53
CA ILE A 18 -3.19 -8.85 1.23
C ILE A 18 -3.72 -10.10 0.50
N ALA A 19 -3.70 -11.22 1.22
CA ALA A 19 -4.24 -12.49 0.79
C ALA A 19 -5.31 -12.98 1.79
N LEU A 20 -6.11 -13.98 1.38
CA LEU A 20 -7.15 -14.58 2.24
C LEU A 20 -6.61 -15.17 3.57
N LEU A 21 -5.32 -15.50 3.61
CA LEU A 21 -4.66 -16.11 4.78
C LEU A 21 -3.86 -15.10 5.64
N GLY A 22 -3.80 -13.82 5.25
CA GLY A 22 -3.10 -12.79 6.02
C GLY A 22 -2.50 -11.67 5.18
N VAL A 23 -1.81 -10.76 5.87
CA VAL A 23 -1.09 -9.63 5.27
C VAL A 23 0.41 -9.85 5.39
N GLN A 24 1.13 -9.69 4.29
CA GLN A 24 2.58 -9.76 4.21
C GLN A 24 3.12 -8.37 3.86
N GLU A 25 3.60 -7.63 4.86
CA GLU A 25 4.27 -6.34 4.65
C GLU A 25 5.72 -6.54 4.19
N ASP A 26 6.16 -5.72 3.25
CA ASP A 26 7.54 -5.67 2.79
C ASP A 26 8.45 -4.95 3.82
N PRO A 27 9.60 -5.53 4.21
CA PRO A 27 10.54 -4.87 5.13
C PRO A 27 11.31 -3.71 4.48
N GLY A 28 11.16 -3.48 3.17
CA GLY A 28 11.77 -2.39 2.43
C GLY A 28 11.22 -1.02 2.81
N ALA A 29 12.02 -0.01 2.50
CA ALA A 29 11.73 1.38 2.80
C ALA A 29 12.27 2.24 1.64
N TYR A 30 11.40 2.45 0.65
CA TYR A 30 11.75 3.05 -0.64
C TYR A 30 11.66 4.57 -0.59
N PRO A 31 12.53 5.29 -1.33
CA PRO A 31 12.50 6.76 -1.33
C PRO A 31 11.34 7.33 -2.13
N THR A 32 10.82 6.59 -3.13
CA THR A 32 9.71 7.02 -3.99
C THR A 32 8.59 5.98 -4.06
N ARG A 33 7.40 6.42 -4.51
CA ARG A 33 6.23 5.57 -4.77
C ARG A 33 6.51 4.60 -5.92
N GLU A 34 7.19 5.07 -6.95
CA GLU A 34 7.56 4.29 -8.12
C GLU A 34 8.55 3.16 -7.78
N ASP A 35 9.52 3.39 -6.89
CA ASP A 35 10.44 2.36 -6.41
C ASP A 35 9.69 1.26 -5.63
N ALA A 36 8.77 1.64 -4.74
CA ALA A 36 7.93 0.69 -4.00
C ALA A 36 7.01 -0.10 -4.94
N ALA A 37 6.40 0.56 -5.93
CA ALA A 37 5.59 -0.10 -6.95
C ALA A 37 6.41 -1.02 -7.86
N ALA A 38 7.65 -0.66 -8.20
CA ALA A 38 8.55 -1.51 -8.96
C ALA A 38 8.95 -2.76 -8.17
N ALA A 39 9.30 -2.61 -6.89
CA ALA A 39 9.59 -3.72 -5.99
C ALA A 39 8.37 -4.65 -5.80
N ALA A 40 7.17 -4.08 -5.64
CA ALA A 40 5.92 -4.82 -5.59
C ALA A 40 5.67 -5.66 -6.86
N ARG A 41 5.96 -5.13 -8.06
CA ARG A 41 5.85 -5.88 -9.33
C ARG A 41 6.84 -7.03 -9.45
N VAL A 42 8.03 -6.91 -8.82
CA VAL A 42 9.04 -7.97 -8.78
C VAL A 42 8.68 -9.04 -7.76
N ALA A 43 8.15 -8.66 -6.60
CA ALA A 43 7.72 -9.58 -5.55
C ALA A 43 6.44 -10.36 -5.92
N TYR A 44 5.50 -9.70 -6.61
CA TYR A 44 4.20 -10.27 -7.00
C TYR A 44 3.97 -10.15 -8.52
N PRO A 45 4.68 -10.93 -9.34
CA PRO A 45 4.60 -10.85 -10.79
C PRO A 45 3.21 -11.28 -11.30
N GLY A 46 2.55 -10.39 -12.04
CA GLY A 46 1.21 -10.62 -12.62
C GLY A 46 0.05 -10.18 -11.73
N GLU A 47 0.31 -9.66 -10.53
CA GLU A 47 -0.71 -9.25 -9.58
C GLU A 47 -1.08 -7.76 -9.73
N SER A 48 -2.35 -7.41 -9.52
CA SER A 48 -2.81 -6.02 -9.57
C SER A 48 -2.36 -5.24 -8.33
N ILE A 49 -1.60 -4.17 -8.56
CA ILE A 49 -1.16 -3.24 -7.52
C ILE A 49 -2.17 -2.10 -7.42
N SER A 50 -2.78 -1.98 -6.23
CA SER A 50 -3.51 -0.78 -5.80
C SER A 50 -2.54 0.16 -5.10
N GLU A 51 -2.73 1.46 -5.29
CA GLU A 51 -1.91 2.49 -4.67
C GLU A 51 -2.78 3.23 -3.65
N VAL A 52 -2.47 3.08 -2.37
CA VAL A 52 -3.23 3.67 -1.27
C VAL A 52 -2.58 5.00 -0.92
N ASP A 53 -3.23 6.08 -1.34
CA ASP A 53 -2.85 7.42 -0.92
C ASP A 53 -3.25 7.62 0.55
N ALA A 54 -2.29 8.05 1.39
CA ALA A 54 -2.51 8.27 2.81
C ALA A 54 -3.54 9.37 3.13
N SER A 55 -3.98 10.13 2.12
CA SER A 55 -5.00 11.17 2.24
C SER A 55 -6.44 10.63 2.32
N ILE A 56 -6.67 9.31 2.16
CA ILE A 56 -8.01 8.70 2.20
C ILE A 56 -8.24 7.94 3.52
N ASP A 57 -8.05 8.63 4.64
CA ASP A 57 -8.73 8.33 5.91
C ASP A 57 -9.53 9.57 6.36
N THR A 58 -10.45 10.00 5.49
CA THR A 58 -11.53 10.90 5.90
C THR A 58 -12.66 10.02 6.42
N PRO A 59 -12.87 9.88 7.74
CA PRO A 59 -14.01 9.15 8.24
C PRO A 59 -15.30 9.78 7.68
N PRO A 60 -16.33 8.97 7.34
CA PRO A 60 -17.58 9.51 6.83
C PRO A 60 -18.17 10.45 7.87
N GLN A 61 -18.22 11.74 7.51
CA GLN A 61 -18.72 12.79 8.39
C GLN A 61 -20.16 12.42 8.77
N PRO A 62 -20.49 12.26 10.07
CA PRO A 62 -21.83 11.85 10.46
C PRO A 62 -22.81 12.95 10.01
N HIS A 63 -23.75 12.58 9.13
CA HIS A 63 -24.93 13.40 8.89
C HIS A 63 -25.71 13.45 10.21
N SER A 64 -25.71 14.61 10.85
CA SER A 64 -26.67 14.91 11.91
C SER A 64 -27.98 15.33 11.25
N ASP A 65 -29.05 14.60 11.58
CA ASP A 65 -30.45 14.96 11.33
C ASP A 65 -30.92 16.04 12.33
#